data_AF-A0A445CH68-F1
#
_entry.id   AF-A0A445CH68-F1
#
_cell.length_a   1.000
_cell.length_b   1.000
_cell.length_c   1.000
_cell.angle_alpha   90.00
_cell.angle_beta   90.00
_cell.angle_gamma   90.00
#
_symmetry.space_group_name_H-M   'P 1'
#
loop_
_entity.id
_entity.type
_entity.pdbx_description
1 polymer ?
#
loop_
_entity_poly.entity_id
_entity_poly.type
_entity_poly.pdbx_seq_one_letter_code
_entity_poly.pdbx_strand_id
1 'polypeptide(L)'
;MVQWTRVEKRTFLRQRVEARLAVLLMENKEFSEVLTLLSNLIKEVRRLDDKLLLVDIDLLESKLHFSLRNLPKAKNALTAARTAANAIYVPPA
;
A
#
# COMPACT_ATOMS: atom_id res chain seq x y z
N MET A 1 -14.62 9.80 -5.99
CA MET A 1 -13.64 9.29 -6.97
C MET A 1 -13.49 7.76 -6.97
N VAL A 2 -13.33 7.08 -5.82
CA VAL A 2 -13.21 5.60 -5.77
C VAL A 2 -14.42 4.87 -6.37
N GLN A 3 -15.65 5.37 -6.18
CA GLN A 3 -16.83 4.78 -6.82
C GLN A 3 -16.84 4.95 -8.36
N TRP A 4 -16.37 6.10 -8.85
CA TRP A 4 -16.27 6.36 -10.28
C TRP A 4 -15.25 5.43 -10.96
N THR A 5 -14.11 5.16 -10.31
CA THR A 5 -13.11 4.22 -10.86
C THR A 5 -13.59 2.77 -10.88
N ARG A 6 -14.51 2.38 -9.98
CA ARG A 6 -15.19 1.07 -10.00
C ARG A 6 -16.17 0.95 -11.17
N VAL A 7 -16.97 1.99 -11.41
CA VAL A 7 -17.93 2.05 -12.53
C VAL A 7 -17.20 1.97 -13.87
N GLU A 8 -16.08 2.68 -14.00
CA GLU A 8 -15.27 2.77 -15.21
C GLU A 8 -14.31 1.57 -15.39
N LYS A 9 -14.33 0.57 -14.48
CA LYS A 9 -13.44 -0.61 -14.48
C LYS A 9 -11.95 -0.30 -14.55
N ARG A 10 -11.51 0.86 -14.04
CA ARG A 10 -10.10 1.28 -14.05
C ARG A 10 -9.37 0.77 -12.81
N THR A 11 -9.05 -0.53 -12.79
CA THR A 11 -8.46 -1.21 -11.63
C THR A 11 -7.15 -0.57 -11.16
N PHE A 12 -6.21 -0.28 -12.06
CA PHE A 12 -4.94 0.37 -11.71
C PHE A 12 -5.14 1.78 -11.14
N LEU A 13 -6.04 2.57 -11.74
CA LEU A 13 -6.34 3.91 -11.24
C LEU A 13 -6.99 3.84 -9.87
N ARG A 14 -7.92 2.90 -9.65
CA ARG A 14 -8.55 2.66 -8.35
C ARG A 14 -7.49 2.36 -7.30
N GLN A 15 -6.56 1.45 -7.56
CA GLN A 15 -5.53 1.06 -6.59
C GLN A 15 -4.63 2.23 -6.21
N ARG A 16 -4.21 3.06 -7.18
CA ARG A 16 -3.43 4.27 -6.88
C ARG A 16 -4.23 5.31 -6.09
N VAL A 17 -5.52 5.47 -6.37
CA VAL A 17 -6.40 6.37 -5.62
C VAL A 17 -6.63 5.83 -4.20
N GLU A 18 -6.83 4.53 -4.03
CA GLU A 18 -6.99 3.88 -2.72
C GLU A 18 -5.69 3.95 -1.89
N ALA A 19 -4.52 3.80 -2.51
CA ALA A 19 -3.23 4.00 -1.84
C ALA A 19 -3.07 5.45 -1.34
N ARG A 20 -3.46 6.45 -2.15
CA ARG A 20 -3.48 7.86 -1.72
C ARG A 20 -4.51 8.11 -0.61
N LEU A 21 -5.68 7.49 -0.70
CA LEU A 21 -6.70 7.56 0.36
C LEU A 21 -6.16 7.00 1.68
N ALA A 22 -5.44 5.87 1.64
CA ALA A 22 -4.84 5.28 2.82
C ALA A 22 -3.85 6.24 3.53
N VAL A 23 -3.07 7.01 2.76
CA VAL A 23 -2.17 8.04 3.31
C VAL A 23 -2.96 9.12 4.07
N LEU A 24 -4.03 9.64 3.47
CA LEU A 24 -4.88 10.66 4.11
C LEU A 24 -5.59 10.14 5.37
N LEU A 25 -6.10 8.91 5.32
CA LEU A 25 -6.73 8.26 6.48
C LEU A 25 -5.72 8.04 7.62
N MET A 26 -4.45 7.76 7.31
CA MET A 26 -3.39 7.70 8.31
C MET A 26 -3.13 9.05 8.98
N GLU A 27 -3.18 10.16 8.24
CA GLU A 27 -3.07 11.51 8.80
C GLU A 27 -4.24 11.82 9.75
N ASN A 28 -5.44 11.35 9.41
CA ASN A 28 -6.64 11.44 10.25
C ASN A 28 -6.65 10.46 11.44
N LYS A 29 -5.62 9.61 11.59
CA LYS A 29 -5.51 8.57 12.63
C LYS A 29 -6.58 7.47 12.58
N GLU A 30 -7.22 7.27 11.42
CA GLU A 30 -8.24 6.23 11.22
C GLU A 30 -7.61 4.87 10.87
N PHE A 31 -6.79 4.36 11.80
CA PHE A 31 -5.93 3.20 11.56
C PHE A 31 -6.68 1.89 11.21
N SER A 32 -7.91 1.72 11.69
CA SER A 32 -8.72 0.51 11.42
C SER A 32 -9.16 0.42 9.95
N GLU A 33 -9.57 1.55 9.38
CA GLU A 33 -9.99 1.62 7.98
C GLU A 33 -8.78 1.43 7.05
N VAL A 34 -7.67 2.09 7.38
CA VAL A 34 -6.39 1.93 6.66
C VAL A 34 -5.95 0.47 6.64
N LEU A 35 -6.02 -0.24 7.78
CA LEU A 35 -5.62 -1.64 7.87
C LEU A 35 -6.43 -2.54 6.92
N THR A 36 -7.74 -2.31 6.87
CA THR A 36 -8.66 -3.06 6.01
C THR A 36 -8.40 -2.77 4.54
N LEU A 37 -8.19 -1.49 4.20
CA LEU A 37 -7.90 -1.03 2.85
C LEU A 37 -6.56 -1.60 2.35
N LEU A 38 -5.49 -1.49 3.14
CA LEU A 38 -4.17 -1.99 2.80
C LEU A 38 -4.14 -3.52 2.64
N SER A 39 -4.78 -4.26 3.54
CA SER A 39 -4.84 -5.73 3.46
C SER A 39 -5.46 -6.22 2.15
N ASN A 40 -6.46 -5.50 1.63
CA ASN A 40 -7.08 -5.81 0.35
C ASN A 40 -6.20 -5.39 -0.83
N LEU A 41 -5.63 -4.18 -0.78
CA LEU A 41 -4.73 -3.67 -1.81
C LEU A 41 -3.50 -4.57 -2.00
N ILE A 42 -2.86 -5.04 -0.92
CA ILE A 42 -1.69 -5.93 -0.99
C ILE A 42 -2.01 -7.20 -1.79
N LYS A 43 -3.17 -7.83 -1.52
CA LYS A 43 -3.60 -9.05 -2.22
C LYS A 43 -3.82 -8.81 -3.71
N GLU A 44 -4.46 -7.70 -4.06
CA GLU A 44 -4.72 -7.35 -5.45
C GLU A 44 -3.44 -6.98 -6.21
N VAL A 45 -2.60 -6.13 -5.62
CA VAL A 45 -1.37 -5.63 -6.25
C VAL A 45 -0.35 -6.76 -6.43
N ARG A 46 -0.23 -7.67 -5.45
CA ARG A 46 0.59 -8.89 -5.61
C ARG A 46 0.14 -9.76 -6.78
N ARG A 47 -1.17 -9.83 -7.06
CA ARG A 47 -1.69 -10.59 -8.20
C ARG A 47 -1.36 -9.94 -9.55
N LEU A 48 -1.19 -8.62 -9.57
CA LEU A 48 -0.90 -7.85 -10.78
C LEU A 48 0.60 -7.67 -11.06
N ASP A 49 1.47 -8.08 -10.12
CA ASP A 49 2.93 -7.90 -10.16
C ASP A 49 3.37 -6.44 -10.37
N ASP A 50 2.57 -5.46 -9.92
CA ASP A 50 2.95 -4.05 -9.89
C ASP A 50 3.88 -3.79 -8.68
N LYS A 51 5.16 -4.04 -8.89
CA LYS A 51 6.20 -3.98 -7.85
C LYS A 51 6.38 -2.58 -7.27
N LEU A 52 6.25 -1.55 -8.09
CA LEU A 52 6.40 -0.16 -7.63
C LEU A 52 5.30 0.19 -6.63
N LEU A 53 4.05 -0.09 -6.98
CA LEU A 53 2.92 0.16 -6.09
C LEU A 53 2.98 -0.74 -4.85
N LEU A 54 3.45 -1.98 -4.98
CA LEU A 54 3.59 -2.90 -3.85
C LEU A 54 4.56 -2.37 -2.80
N VAL A 55 5.71 -1.82 -3.21
CA VAL A 55 6.68 -1.21 -2.29
C VAL A 55 6.05 -0.06 -1.50
N ASP A 56 5.33 0.83 -2.19
CA ASP A 56 4.67 1.97 -1.55
C ASP A 56 3.63 1.53 -0.50
N ILE A 57 2.85 0.49 -0.82
CA ILE A 57 1.82 -0.08 0.06
C ILE A 57 2.47 -0.78 1.28
N ASP A 58 3.50 -1.60 1.08
CA ASP A 58 4.19 -2.30 2.18
C ASP A 58 4.90 -1.30 3.13
N LEU A 59 5.43 -0.20 2.59
CA LEU A 59 5.97 0.90 3.40
C LEU A 59 4.88 1.59 4.24
N LEU A 60 3.70 1.80 3.67
CA LEU A 60 2.56 2.37 4.38
C LEU A 60 2.08 1.45 5.51
N GLU A 61 2.01 0.14 5.25
CA GLU A 61 1.67 -0.89 6.24
C GLU A 61 2.68 -0.91 7.40
N SER A 62 3.98 -0.80 7.10
CA SER A 62 5.01 -0.70 8.13
C SER A 62 4.82 0.52 9.04
N LYS A 63 4.55 1.70 8.45
CA LYS A 63 4.26 2.95 9.20
C LYS A 63 3.01 2.81 10.06
N LEU A 64 1.94 2.23 9.52
CA LEU A 64 0.69 1.96 10.24
C LEU A 64 0.94 1.10 11.49
N HIS A 65 1.63 -0.03 11.32
CA HIS A 65 1.94 -0.91 12.44
C HIS A 65 2.90 -0.28 13.45
N PHE A 66 3.80 0.59 13.00
CA PHE A 66 4.65 1.37 13.89
C PHE A 66 3.82 2.35 14.74
N SER A 67 2.85 3.07 14.15
CA SER A 67 1.92 3.94 14.88
C SER A 67 1.06 3.19 15.89
N LEU A 68 0.67 1.94 15.58
CA LEU A 68 -0.06 1.05 16.47
C LEU A 68 0.83 0.35 17.53
N ARG A 69 2.13 0.69 17.60
CA ARG A 69 3.13 0.05 18.47
C ARG A 69 3.29 -1.45 18.25
N ASN A 70 2.90 -1.95 17.08
CA ASN A 70 3.09 -3.34 16.68
C ASN A 70 4.42 -3.52 15.94
N LEU A 71 5.52 -3.48 16.69
CA LEU A 71 6.88 -3.55 16.14
C LEU A 71 7.18 -4.83 15.32
N PRO A 72 6.73 -6.03 15.72
CA PRO A 72 6.97 -7.23 14.93
C PRO A 72 6.35 -7.14 13.52
N LYS A 73 5.10 -6.70 13.43
CA LYS A 73 4.43 -6.54 12.12
C LYS A 73 5.03 -5.41 11.30
N ALA A 74 5.40 -4.29 11.94
CA ALA A 74 6.05 -3.18 11.26
C ALA A 74 7.38 -3.60 10.61
N LYS A 75 8.20 -4.38 11.33
CA LYS A 75 9.45 -4.93 10.79
C LYS A 75 9.20 -5.90 9.63
N ASN A 76 8.23 -6.79 9.76
CA ASN A 76 7.90 -7.75 8.70
C ASN A 76 7.47 -7.05 7.40
N ALA A 77 6.61 -6.03 7.50
CA ALA A 77 6.19 -5.21 6.36
C ALA A 77 7.38 -4.47 5.72
N LEU A 78 8.30 -3.92 6.55
CA LEU A 78 9.51 -3.28 6.04
C LEU A 78 10.44 -4.26 5.31
N THR A 79 10.56 -5.50 5.80
CA THR A 79 11.30 -6.56 5.11
C THR A 79 10.66 -6.91 3.77
N ALA A 80 9.33 -6.99 3.71
CA ALA A 80 8.61 -7.22 2.45
C ALA A 80 8.85 -6.10 1.44
N ALA A 81 8.74 -4.83 1.86
CA ALA A 81 9.04 -3.67 1.04
C ALA A 81 10.47 -3.71 0.47
N ARG A 82 11.46 -4.06 1.30
CA ARG A 82 12.86 -4.18 0.86
C ARG A 82 13.03 -5.28 -0.20
N THR A 83 12.41 -6.43 0.00
CA THR A 83 12.47 -7.54 -0.97
C THR A 83 11.84 -7.14 -2.31
N ALA A 84 10.69 -6.47 -2.29
CA ALA A 84 10.03 -5.98 -3.50
C ALA A 84 10.89 -4.90 -4.21
N ALA A 85 11.49 -3.97 -3.45
CA ALA A 85 12.33 -2.91 -3.99
C ALA A 85 13.59 -3.43 -4.69
N ASN A 86 14.21 -4.50 -4.19
CA ASN A 86 15.37 -5.12 -4.84
C ASN A 86 15.07 -5.66 -6.25
N ALA A 87 13.79 -5.91 -6.57
CA ALA A 87 13.37 -6.38 -7.87
C ALA A 87 13.04 -5.24 -8.86
N ILE A 88 13.24 -3.98 -8.46
CA ILE A 88 12.93 -2.80 -9.25
C ILE A 88 14.23 -2.18 -9.76
N TYR A 89 14.36 -2.08 -11.08
CA TYR A 89 15.45 -1.34 -11.70
C TYR A 89 15.07 0.13 -11.86
N VAL A 90 15.89 1.03 -11.33
CA VAL A 90 15.77 2.48 -11.53
C VAL A 90 16.98 2.92 -12.36
N PRO A 91 16.79 3.39 -13.62
CA PRO A 91 17.88 3.88 -14.43
C PRO A 91 18.54 5.09 -13.77
N PRO A 92 19.89 5.24 -13.86
CA PRO A 92 20.55 6.46 -13.43
C PRO A 92 20.08 7.64 -14.30
N ALA A 93 19.79 8.77 -13.64
CA ALA A 93 19.33 10.01 -14.26
C ALA A 93 20.46 10.75 -15.00
#